data_AF-A0A3Q2Y954-F1
#
_entry.id   AF-A0A3Q2Y954-F1
#
_cell.length_a   1.000
_cell.length_b   1.000
_cell.length_c   1.000
_cell.angle_alpha   90.00
_cell.angle_beta   90.00
_cell.angle_gamma   90.00
#
_symmetry.space_group_name_H-M   'P 1'
#
loop_
_entity.id
_entity.type
_entity.pdbx_description
1 polymer ?
#
loop_
_entity_poly.entity_id
_entity_poly.type
_entity_poly.pdbx_seq_one_letter_code
_entity_poly.pdbx_strand_id
1 'polypeptide(L)'
;TVKVNFFNGDTKEVTADHRVLYYYADTRTTHITYPDGMEVLHFPNNQIEKHFPDGRKEITFADQTVKTLFPDGSEESVMTDGTVVDGTKEIHFNTGQKEVHTADYKRREYPDGTVKTVYADGRQETRYPGGRLRVKDKHGNVLTDEREESSHLITNGPVSLHFAVKNVKNNTLYLITKERH
;
A
#
# COMPACT_ATOMS: atom_id res chain seq x y z
N THR A 1 8.32 6.31 44.65
CA THR A 1 8.97 6.86 43.45
C THR A 1 10.24 7.58 43.88
N VAL A 2 11.21 7.75 42.98
CA VAL A 2 12.48 8.48 43.25
C VAL A 2 12.66 9.52 42.16
N LYS A 3 12.92 10.79 42.53
CA LYS A 3 13.10 11.89 41.58
C LYS A 3 14.44 12.60 41.79
N VAL A 4 15.12 12.90 40.70
CA VAL A 4 16.40 13.62 40.63
C VAL A 4 16.22 14.83 39.72
N ASN A 5 16.70 16.00 40.17
CA ASN A 5 16.78 17.22 39.36
C ASN A 5 18.25 17.50 39.06
N PHE A 6 18.59 17.72 37.79
CA PHE A 6 19.95 18.00 37.35
C PHE A 6 20.18 19.51 37.20
N PHE A 7 21.44 19.93 37.23
CA PHE A 7 21.83 21.34 37.15
C PHE A 7 21.51 22.00 35.79
N ASN A 8 21.40 21.19 34.72
CA ASN A 8 21.03 21.64 33.39
C ASN A 8 19.50 21.82 33.21
N GLY A 9 18.72 21.61 34.27
CA GLY A 9 17.26 21.69 34.25
C GLY A 9 16.56 20.36 33.97
N ASP A 10 17.29 19.32 33.56
CA ASP A 10 16.70 18.00 33.31
C ASP A 10 16.16 17.39 34.60
N THR A 11 15.20 16.47 34.46
CA THR A 11 14.71 15.69 35.60
C THR A 11 14.64 14.21 35.24
N LYS A 12 14.92 13.35 36.21
CA LYS A 12 14.74 11.89 36.09
C LYS A 12 13.87 11.40 37.24
N GLU A 13 12.83 10.66 36.93
CA GLU A 13 11.93 10.04 37.89
C GLU A 13 11.82 8.54 37.63
N VAL A 14 11.83 7.75 38.70
CA VAL A 14 11.52 6.32 38.67
C VAL A 14 10.20 6.09 39.40
N THR A 15 9.21 5.59 38.67
CA THR A 15 7.85 5.38 39.17
C THR A 15 7.74 4.07 39.97
N ALA A 16 6.61 3.88 40.65
CA ALA A 16 6.37 2.68 41.47
C ALA A 16 6.25 1.40 40.63
N ASP A 17 5.84 1.55 39.37
CA ASP A 17 5.75 0.48 38.37
C ASP A 17 7.00 0.37 37.48
N HIS A 18 8.14 0.85 37.99
CA HIS A 18 9.47 0.68 37.40
C HIS A 18 9.70 1.36 36.04
N ARG A 19 8.84 2.30 35.63
CA ARG A 19 9.14 3.16 34.49
C ARG A 19 10.17 4.21 34.88
N VAL A 20 11.02 4.58 33.93
CA VAL A 20 11.97 5.69 34.06
C VAL A 20 11.50 6.84 33.18
N LEU A 21 11.16 7.97 33.77
CA LEU A 21 10.76 9.19 33.07
C LEU A 21 11.93 10.17 33.12
N TYR A 22 12.47 10.52 31.96
CA TYR A 22 13.51 11.53 31.80
C TYR A 22 12.93 12.73 31.05
N TYR A 23 13.06 13.93 31.61
CA TYR A 23 12.69 15.17 30.94
C TYR A 23 13.93 15.96 30.58
N TYR A 24 14.11 16.22 29.28
CA TYR A 24 15.17 17.05 28.73
C TYR A 24 14.69 18.50 28.64
N ALA A 25 15.27 19.41 29.41
CA ALA A 25 14.79 20.78 29.54
C ALA A 25 15.05 21.61 28.27
N ASP A 26 16.21 21.44 27.64
CA ASP A 26 16.62 22.21 26.46
C ASP A 26 15.71 21.95 25.26
N THR A 27 15.44 20.68 24.96
CA THR A 27 14.58 20.26 23.84
C THR A 27 13.10 20.17 24.21
N ARG A 28 12.76 20.29 25.50
CA ARG A 28 11.42 20.08 26.06
C ARG A 28 10.85 18.71 25.67
N THR A 29 11.67 17.68 25.76
CA THR A 29 11.33 16.30 25.38
C THR A 29 11.15 15.45 26.63
N THR A 30 10.08 14.67 26.70
CA THR A 30 9.91 13.63 27.73
C THR A 30 10.24 12.28 27.12
N HIS A 31 11.11 11.51 27.77
CA HIS A 31 11.49 10.16 27.40
C HIS A 31 11.10 9.20 28.52
N ILE A 32 10.29 8.20 28.19
CA ILE A 32 9.81 7.17 29.10
C ILE A 32 10.42 5.83 28.68
N THR A 33 11.17 5.19 29.58
CA THR A 33 11.65 3.82 29.39
C THR A 33 10.80 2.88 30.24
N TYR A 34 10.23 1.85 29.60
CA TYR A 34 9.41 0.82 30.23
C TYR A 34 10.26 -0.37 30.67
N PRO A 35 9.79 -1.18 31.65
CA PRO A 35 10.53 -2.35 32.14
C PRO A 35 10.79 -3.43 31.09
N ASP A 36 9.97 -3.49 30.04
CA ASP A 36 10.11 -4.41 28.90
C ASP A 36 11.15 -3.93 27.87
N GLY A 37 11.75 -2.75 28.09
CA GLY A 37 12.71 -2.13 27.19
C GLY A 37 12.08 -1.24 26.11
N MET A 38 10.75 -1.09 26.06
CA MET A 38 10.13 -0.12 25.17
C MET A 38 10.45 1.31 25.62
N GLU A 39 10.79 2.18 24.68
CA GLU A 39 11.05 3.60 24.91
C GLU A 39 9.98 4.45 24.21
N VAL A 40 9.53 5.52 24.86
CA VAL A 40 8.55 6.46 24.30
C VAL A 40 9.05 7.89 24.48
N LEU A 41 9.19 8.63 23.39
CA LEU A 41 9.59 10.03 23.36
C LEU A 41 8.41 10.92 22.98
N HIS A 42 8.14 11.94 23.78
CA HIS A 42 7.18 13.01 23.51
C HIS A 42 7.94 14.29 23.19
N PHE A 43 7.75 14.81 21.98
CA PHE A 43 8.38 16.03 21.50
C PHE A 43 7.43 17.23 21.62
N PRO A 44 7.96 18.47 21.68
CA PRO A 44 7.14 19.69 21.84
C PRO A 44 6.26 20.00 20.62
N ASN A 45 6.55 19.42 19.45
CA ASN A 45 5.76 19.56 18.23
C ASN A 45 4.58 18.57 18.16
N ASN A 46 4.20 17.94 19.28
CA ASN A 46 3.21 16.86 19.37
C ASN A 46 3.60 15.56 18.64
N GLN A 47 4.83 15.43 18.16
CA GLN A 47 5.33 14.15 17.67
C GLN A 47 5.56 13.21 18.86
N ILE A 48 5.18 11.95 18.68
CA ILE A 48 5.45 10.87 19.63
C ILE A 48 6.23 9.80 18.89
N GLU A 49 7.34 9.34 19.47
CA GLU A 49 8.07 8.18 18.96
C GLU A 49 8.04 7.05 19.96
N LYS A 50 7.80 5.83 19.49
CA LYS A 50 7.97 4.60 20.27
C LYS A 50 9.08 3.78 19.65
N HIS A 51 10.08 3.40 20.44
CA HIS A 51 11.16 2.51 20.01
C HIS A 51 10.96 1.18 20.74
N PHE A 52 10.86 0.09 19.98
CA PHE A 52 10.60 -1.24 20.49
C PHE A 52 11.90 -2.05 20.64
N PRO A 53 11.97 -3.00 21.58
CA PRO A 53 13.15 -3.84 21.79
C PRO A 53 13.55 -4.69 20.57
N ASP A 54 12.61 -5.00 19.67
CA ASP A 54 12.85 -5.73 18.42
C ASP A 54 13.50 -4.87 17.33
N GLY A 55 13.72 -3.57 17.59
CA GLY A 55 14.30 -2.59 16.66
C GLY A 55 13.26 -1.82 15.84
N ARG A 56 11.97 -2.19 15.92
CA ARG A 56 10.89 -1.43 15.28
C ARG A 56 10.77 -0.03 15.91
N LYS A 57 10.40 0.97 15.10
CA LYS A 57 10.04 2.30 15.58
C LYS A 57 8.69 2.73 15.03
N GLU A 58 7.85 3.33 15.85
CA GLU A 58 6.62 4.00 15.45
C GLU A 58 6.75 5.51 15.70
N ILE A 59 6.42 6.32 14.70
CA ILE A 59 6.43 7.78 14.77
C ILE A 59 5.00 8.25 14.52
N THR A 60 4.35 8.82 15.53
CA THR A 60 3.08 9.55 15.37
C THR A 60 3.40 11.02 15.15
N PHE A 61 3.06 11.54 13.99
CA PHE A 61 3.22 12.95 13.64
C PHE A 61 2.07 13.80 14.20
N ALA A 62 2.25 15.12 14.16
CA ALA A 62 1.25 16.09 14.64
C ALA A 62 -0.10 16.04 13.90
N ASP A 63 -0.10 15.55 12.66
CA ASP A 63 -1.30 15.34 11.84
C ASP A 63 -1.95 13.97 12.11
N GLN A 64 -1.48 13.23 13.12
CA GLN A 64 -1.90 11.88 13.51
C GLN A 64 -1.55 10.79 12.49
N THR A 65 -0.77 11.08 11.46
CA THR A 65 -0.15 10.05 10.61
C THR A 65 0.82 9.22 11.46
N VAL A 66 0.75 7.90 11.33
CA VAL A 66 1.66 6.97 12.02
C VAL A 66 2.60 6.35 11.00
N LYS A 67 3.91 6.57 11.16
CA LYS A 67 4.95 5.92 10.36
C LYS A 67 5.66 4.85 11.16
N THR A 68 5.69 3.63 10.64
CA THR A 68 6.41 2.49 11.20
C THR A 68 7.70 2.27 10.41
N LEU A 69 8.82 2.15 11.11
CA LEU A 69 10.13 1.78 10.57
C LEU A 69 10.48 0.39 11.11
N PHE A 70 10.78 -0.54 10.21
CA PHE A 70 11.10 -1.92 10.57
C PHE A 70 12.62 -2.16 10.56
N PRO A 71 13.12 -3.16 11.33
CA PRO A 71 14.54 -3.48 11.38
C PRO A 71 15.17 -3.89 10.04
N ASP A 72 14.38 -4.41 9.10
CA ASP A 72 14.82 -4.78 7.75
C ASP A 72 14.97 -3.56 6.81
N GLY A 73 14.67 -2.36 7.30
CA GLY A 73 14.72 -1.11 6.56
C GLY A 73 13.43 -0.77 5.81
N SER A 74 12.41 -1.64 5.85
CA SER A 74 11.11 -1.32 5.30
C SER A 74 10.38 -0.27 6.15
N GLU A 75 9.47 0.46 5.52
CA GLU A 75 8.65 1.48 6.16
C GLU A 75 7.20 1.41 5.71
N GLU A 76 6.29 1.81 6.60
CA GLU A 76 4.86 1.90 6.35
C GLU A 76 4.33 3.20 6.98
N SER A 77 3.37 3.87 6.34
CA SER A 77 2.67 5.02 6.91
C SER A 77 1.15 4.82 6.85
N VAL A 78 0.48 5.03 7.97
CA VAL A 78 -0.98 4.94 8.10
C VAL A 78 -1.53 6.33 8.37
N MET A 79 -2.38 6.81 7.47
CA MET A 79 -3.09 8.08 7.60
C MET A 79 -4.36 7.93 8.45
N THR A 80 -4.91 9.05 8.94
CA THR A 80 -6.10 9.05 9.80
C THR A 80 -7.35 8.47 9.16
N ASP A 81 -7.43 8.50 7.83
CA ASP A 81 -8.55 7.92 7.08
C ASP A 81 -8.40 6.40 6.86
N GLY A 82 -7.29 5.80 7.31
CA GLY A 82 -6.96 4.39 7.11
C GLY A 82 -6.20 4.10 5.81
N THR A 83 -5.82 5.12 5.04
CA THR A 83 -4.93 4.95 3.90
C THR A 83 -3.54 4.50 4.38
N VAL A 84 -3.02 3.43 3.78
CA VAL A 84 -1.70 2.87 4.08
C VAL A 84 -0.76 3.10 2.90
N VAL A 85 0.43 3.61 3.16
CA VAL A 85 1.49 3.80 2.16
C VAL A 85 2.69 2.96 2.56
N ASP A 86 3.11 2.02 1.72
CA ASP A 86 4.31 1.22 1.96
C ASP A 86 5.57 1.88 1.35
N GLY A 87 6.74 1.41 1.78
CA GLY A 87 8.04 1.85 1.26
C GLY A 87 8.25 1.60 -0.24
N THR A 88 7.37 0.84 -0.92
CA THR A 88 7.41 0.62 -2.37
C THR A 88 6.57 1.63 -3.16
N LYS A 89 5.99 2.63 -2.49
CA LYS A 89 5.02 3.60 -3.04
C LYS A 89 3.74 2.92 -3.54
N GLU A 90 3.37 1.79 -2.95
CA GLU A 90 2.02 1.26 -3.01
C GLU A 90 1.15 1.97 -1.97
N ILE A 91 -0.03 2.41 -2.39
CA ILE A 91 -1.02 3.12 -1.59
C ILE A 91 -2.26 2.23 -1.53
N HIS A 92 -2.63 1.81 -0.34
CA HIS A 92 -3.88 1.11 -0.07
C HIS A 92 -4.88 2.09 0.53
N PHE A 93 -5.92 2.44 -0.23
CA PHE A 93 -6.97 3.33 0.26
C PHE A 93 -7.98 2.54 1.11
N ASN A 94 -8.58 3.22 2.08
CA ASN A 94 -9.69 2.68 2.89
C ASN A 94 -10.90 2.20 2.06
N THR A 95 -11.07 2.70 0.84
CA THR A 95 -12.12 2.30 -0.11
C THR A 95 -11.86 0.94 -0.76
N GLY A 96 -10.74 0.28 -0.46
CA GLY A 96 -10.29 -0.96 -1.10
C GLY A 96 -9.58 -0.75 -2.43
N GLN A 97 -9.43 0.51 -2.89
CA GLN A 97 -8.59 0.83 -4.04
C GLN A 97 -7.12 0.65 -3.67
N LYS A 98 -6.32 0.23 -4.64
CA LYS A 98 -4.86 0.16 -4.53
C LYS A 98 -4.23 1.00 -5.62
N GLU A 99 -3.11 1.65 -5.32
CA GLU A 99 -2.41 2.47 -6.29
C GLU A 99 -0.89 2.32 -6.18
N VAL A 100 -0.22 2.05 -7.30
CA VAL A 100 1.23 1.86 -7.38
C VAL A 100 1.84 2.98 -8.21
N HIS A 101 2.93 3.57 -7.72
CA HIS A 101 3.68 4.62 -8.42
C HIS A 101 5.08 4.10 -8.77
N THR A 102 5.37 4.00 -10.07
CA THR A 102 6.70 3.67 -10.59
C THR A 102 7.27 4.87 -11.36
N ALA A 103 8.51 4.77 -11.85
CA ALA A 103 9.07 5.78 -12.75
C ALA A 103 8.30 5.87 -14.08
N ASP A 104 7.73 4.74 -14.53
CA ASP A 104 7.13 4.61 -15.85
C ASP A 104 5.62 4.84 -15.86
N TYR A 105 4.94 4.56 -14.74
CA TYR A 105 3.49 4.64 -14.67
C TYR A 105 2.94 4.83 -13.25
N LYS A 106 1.67 5.24 -13.23
CA LYS A 106 0.78 5.21 -12.08
C LYS A 106 -0.37 4.25 -12.36
N ARG A 107 -0.53 3.20 -11.55
CA ARG A 107 -1.58 2.17 -11.74
C ARG A 107 -2.53 2.16 -10.56
N ARG A 108 -3.83 2.27 -10.80
CA ARG A 108 -4.90 2.17 -9.79
C ARG A 108 -5.79 0.97 -10.06
N GLU A 109 -5.94 0.12 -9.05
CA GLU A 109 -6.80 -1.06 -9.03
C GLU A 109 -8.03 -0.75 -8.18
N TYR A 110 -9.22 -1.04 -8.71
CA TYR A 110 -10.50 -0.75 -8.08
C TYR A 110 -11.14 -2.04 -7.56
N PRO A 111 -11.96 -1.97 -6.50
CA PRO A 111 -12.63 -3.14 -5.92
C PRO A 111 -13.52 -3.92 -6.90
N ASP A 112 -14.03 -3.26 -7.94
CA ASP A 112 -14.81 -3.90 -8.99
C ASP A 112 -13.96 -4.76 -9.94
N GLY A 113 -12.63 -4.72 -9.83
CA GLY A 113 -11.65 -5.38 -10.71
C GLY A 113 -11.18 -4.51 -11.87
N THR A 114 -11.67 -3.27 -11.99
CA THR A 114 -11.17 -2.32 -12.98
C THR A 114 -9.72 -1.94 -12.64
N VAL A 115 -8.86 -1.87 -13.64
CA VAL A 115 -7.47 -1.41 -13.50
C VAL A 115 -7.22 -0.25 -14.45
N LYS A 116 -6.74 0.87 -13.94
CA LYS A 116 -6.34 2.04 -14.73
C LYS A 116 -4.85 2.29 -14.61
N THR A 117 -4.16 2.39 -15.73
CA THR A 117 -2.73 2.73 -15.79
C THR A 117 -2.55 4.02 -16.56
N VAL A 118 -1.86 4.99 -15.98
CA VAL A 118 -1.41 6.23 -16.64
C VAL A 118 0.10 6.15 -16.78
N TYR A 119 0.60 6.18 -18.01
CA TYR A 119 2.03 6.11 -18.31
C TYR A 119 2.68 7.49 -18.30
N ALA A 120 4.00 7.53 -18.15
CA ALA A 120 4.79 8.76 -18.14
C ALA A 120 4.66 9.60 -19.43
N ASP A 121 4.36 8.96 -20.57
CA ASP A 121 4.08 9.62 -21.86
C ASP A 121 2.66 10.24 -21.96
N GLY A 122 1.84 10.07 -20.91
CA GLY A 122 0.46 10.53 -20.83
C GLY A 122 -0.58 9.55 -21.37
N ARG A 123 -0.17 8.43 -21.96
CA ARG A 123 -1.07 7.36 -22.41
C ARG A 123 -1.82 6.77 -21.22
N GLN A 124 -3.08 6.38 -21.44
CA GLN A 124 -3.92 5.79 -20.40
C GLN A 124 -4.51 4.47 -20.88
N GLU A 125 -4.39 3.43 -20.06
CA GLU A 125 -5.04 2.13 -20.26
C GLU A 125 -6.09 1.91 -19.17
N THR A 126 -7.28 1.43 -19.55
CA THR A 126 -8.30 0.95 -18.63
C THR A 126 -8.67 -0.48 -19.00
N ARG A 127 -8.40 -1.42 -18.09
CA ARG A 127 -8.79 -2.83 -18.19
C ARG A 127 -10.00 -3.03 -17.29
N TYR A 128 -11.08 -3.53 -17.88
CA TYR A 128 -12.31 -3.83 -17.17
C TYR A 128 -12.35 -5.32 -16.78
N PRO A 129 -13.10 -5.69 -15.72
CA PRO A 129 -13.23 -7.08 -15.27
C PRO A 129 -13.70 -8.04 -16.37
N GLY A 130 -14.55 -7.55 -17.29
CA GLY A 130 -15.05 -8.31 -18.44
C GLY A 130 -14.09 -8.37 -19.64
N GLY A 131 -12.78 -8.22 -19.43
CA GLY A 131 -11.75 -8.34 -20.47
C GLY A 131 -11.65 -7.16 -21.45
N ARG A 132 -12.60 -6.20 -21.41
CA ARG A 132 -12.53 -4.99 -22.24
C ARG A 132 -11.27 -4.17 -21.90
N LEU A 133 -10.52 -3.79 -22.93
CA LEU A 133 -9.36 -2.90 -22.84
C LEU A 133 -9.65 -1.62 -23.61
N ARG A 134 -9.51 -0.47 -22.94
CA ARG A 134 -9.60 0.84 -23.57
C ARG A 134 -8.30 1.62 -23.38
N VAL A 135 -7.72 2.09 -24.48
CA VAL A 135 -6.47 2.86 -24.50
C VAL A 135 -6.73 4.26 -25.05
N LYS A 136 -6.19 5.29 -24.38
CA LYS A 136 -6.26 6.69 -24.80
C LYS A 136 -4.87 7.31 -24.89
N ASP A 137 -4.70 8.27 -25.79
CA ASP A 137 -3.52 9.13 -25.82
C ASP A 137 -3.54 10.19 -24.69
N LYS A 138 -2.48 10.99 -24.62
CA LYS A 138 -2.33 12.09 -23.66
C LYS A 138 -3.40 13.19 -23.77
N HIS A 139 -4.08 13.29 -24.91
CA HIS A 139 -5.16 14.26 -25.16
C HIS A 139 -6.55 13.67 -24.85
N GLY A 140 -6.62 12.40 -24.48
CA GLY A 140 -7.86 11.70 -24.17
C GLY A 140 -8.56 11.09 -25.40
N ASN A 141 -7.95 11.15 -26.58
CA ASN A 141 -8.47 10.50 -27.77
C ASN A 141 -8.34 8.98 -27.61
N VAL A 142 -9.37 8.24 -28.00
CA VAL A 142 -9.36 6.78 -27.93
C VAL A 142 -8.49 6.22 -29.06
N LEU A 143 -7.42 5.52 -28.69
CA LEU A 143 -6.55 4.80 -29.62
C LEU A 143 -7.08 3.38 -29.87
N THR A 144 -7.60 2.73 -28.82
CA THR A 144 -8.07 1.33 -28.87
C THR A 144 -9.24 1.15 -27.91
N ASP A 145 -10.23 0.36 -28.30
CA ASP A 145 -11.35 -0.06 -27.46
C ASP A 145 -11.76 -1.49 -27.85
N GLU A 146 -11.07 -2.46 -27.28
CA GLU A 146 -11.24 -3.89 -27.55
C GLU A 146 -12.13 -4.53 -26.48
N ARG A 147 -13.06 -5.39 -26.89
CA ARG A 147 -13.84 -6.24 -25.98
C ARG A 147 -13.40 -7.68 -26.21
N GLU A 148 -13.12 -8.42 -25.14
CA GLU A 148 -13.04 -9.88 -25.26
C GLU A 148 -14.44 -10.39 -25.60
N GLU A 149 -14.66 -10.77 -26.85
CA GLU A 149 -15.83 -11.54 -27.21
C GLU A 149 -15.64 -12.96 -26.68
N SER A 150 -16.27 -13.26 -25.55
CA SER A 150 -16.56 -14.63 -25.16
C SER A 150 -17.46 -15.24 -26.23
N SER A 151 -16.90 -15.80 -27.30
CA SER A 151 -17.65 -16.53 -28.32
C SER A 151 -18.20 -17.83 -27.72
N HIS A 152 -19.27 -17.74 -26.93
CA HIS A 152 -20.11 -18.90 -26.63
C HIS A 152 -20.94 -19.15 -27.89
N LEU A 153 -20.42 -20.00 -28.78
CA LEU A 153 -21.23 -20.62 -29.82
C LEU A 153 -22.22 -21.56 -29.13
N ILE A 154 -23.43 -21.07 -28.84
CA ILE A 154 -24.55 -21.94 -28.49
C ILE A 154 -25.00 -22.59 -29.79
N THR A 155 -24.49 -23.79 -30.08
CA THR A 155 -25.03 -24.62 -31.16
C THR A 155 -26.14 -25.50 -30.58
N ASN A 156 -27.38 -25.29 -31.02
CA ASN A 156 -28.47 -26.24 -30.81
C ASN A 156 -28.19 -27.51 -31.62
N GLY A 157 -27.47 -28.46 -31.02
CA GLY A 157 -27.05 -29.71 -31.62
C GLY A 157 -26.20 -30.53 -30.63
N PRO A 158 -25.96 -31.83 -30.87
CA PRO A 158 -25.34 -32.74 -29.91
C PRO A 158 -24.03 -32.15 -29.36
N VAL A 159 -23.90 -32.20 -28.02
CA VAL A 159 -22.88 -31.50 -27.23
C VAL A 159 -21.47 -31.80 -27.75
N SER A 160 -20.95 -30.90 -28.57
CA SER A 160 -19.59 -30.95 -29.07
C SER A 160 -18.76 -29.95 -28.27
N LEU A 161 -17.77 -30.42 -27.50
CA LEU A 161 -16.84 -29.54 -26.82
C LEU A 161 -15.88 -28.94 -27.85
N HIS A 162 -15.91 -27.62 -27.96
CA HIS A 162 -14.97 -26.85 -28.77
C HIS A 162 -13.92 -26.25 -27.84
N PHE A 163 -12.65 -26.53 -28.12
CA PHE A 163 -11.53 -25.89 -27.44
C PHE A 163 -10.87 -24.90 -28.40
N ALA A 164 -10.74 -23.65 -27.97
CA ALA A 164 -9.93 -22.66 -28.69
C ALA A 164 -8.48 -22.77 -28.20
N VAL A 165 -7.57 -23.11 -29.11
CA VAL A 165 -6.13 -23.13 -28.83
C VAL A 165 -5.48 -21.96 -29.55
N LYS A 166 -4.88 -21.06 -28.77
CA LYS A 166 -4.15 -19.90 -29.29
C LYS A 166 -2.69 -20.25 -29.51
N ASN A 167 -2.22 -20.17 -30.75
CA ASN A 167 -0.80 -20.32 -31.04
C ASN A 167 -0.08 -19.03 -30.65
N VAL A 168 0.79 -19.13 -29.64
CA VAL A 168 1.48 -17.99 -29.03
C VAL A 168 2.53 -17.37 -29.97
N LYS A 169 3.04 -18.11 -30.97
CA LYS A 169 4.10 -17.61 -31.88
C LYS A 169 3.55 -16.78 -33.03
N ASN A 170 2.35 -17.07 -33.52
CA ASN A 170 1.76 -16.40 -34.68
C ASN A 170 0.37 -15.80 -34.41
N ASN A 171 -0.05 -15.76 -33.14
CA ASN A 171 -1.32 -15.21 -32.67
C ASN A 171 -2.57 -15.79 -33.37
N THR A 172 -2.44 -16.96 -34.01
CA THR A 172 -3.53 -17.62 -34.75
C THR A 172 -4.35 -18.50 -33.81
N LEU A 173 -5.68 -18.40 -33.88
CA LEU A 173 -6.61 -19.20 -33.08
C LEU A 173 -7.07 -20.42 -33.87
N TYR A 174 -6.89 -21.61 -33.31
CA TYR A 174 -7.39 -22.87 -33.88
C TYR A 174 -8.59 -23.35 -33.07
N LEU A 175 -9.67 -23.70 -33.77
CA LEU A 175 -10.82 -24.38 -33.17
C LEU A 175 -10.61 -25.89 -33.30
N ILE A 176 -10.50 -26.57 -32.16
CA ILE A 176 -10.41 -28.04 -32.12
C ILE A 176 -11.73 -28.56 -31.59
N THR A 177 -12.41 -29.35 -32.41
CA THR A 177 -13.64 -30.03 -32.05
C THR A 177 -13.29 -31.45 -31.61
N LYS A 178 -13.70 -31.83 -30.39
CA LYS A 178 -13.61 -33.23 -29.92
C LYS A 178 -15.02 -33.77 -29.76
N GLU A 179 -15.37 -34.73 -30.60
CA GLU A 179 -16.61 -35.50 -30.44
C GLU A 179 -16.46 -36.43 -29.23
N ARG A 180 -17.42 -36.41 -28.31
CA ARG A 180 -17.56 -37.48 -27.31
C ARG A 180 -18.30 -38.62 -28.01
N HIS A 181 -17.67 -39.78 -28.10
CA HIS A 181 -18.39 -41.04 -28.31
C HIS A 181 -19.25 -41.36 -27.09
#